data_AF-A0A2V7QIY3-F1
#
_entry.id   AF-A0A2V7QIY3-F1
#
_cell.length_a   1.000
_cell.length_b   1.000
_cell.length_c   1.000
_cell.angle_alpha   90.00
_cell.angle_beta   90.00
_cell.angle_gamma   90.00
#
_symmetry.space_group_name_H-M   'P 1'
#
loop_
_entity.id
_entity.type
_entity.pdbx_description
1 polymer ?
#
loop_
_entity_poly.entity_id
_entity_poly.type
_entity_poly.pdbx_seq_one_letter_code
_entity_poly.pdbx_strand_id
1 'polypeptide(L)'
;MRFAIAGIVLLVTAACADPPAATRACPPRFVGQAQDVPGVAMDRPPEPRPWDTSTTALEAAIAQEDGHATIAFKAPDSARVMDTGWRAAVPASAIRQGFDLLAANCVAVLGYFEFIGAAHVRMPPGAPTALRDNALVDYIEPRQRQSLQAIVAER
;
A
#
# COMPACT_ATOMS: atom_id res chain seq x y z
N MET A 1 -53.43 62.02 -14.37
CA MET A 1 -52.04 61.52 -14.34
C MET A 1 -52.02 60.21 -13.58
N ARG A 2 -51.75 59.08 -14.26
CA ARG A 2 -51.70 57.74 -13.65
C ARG A 2 -50.23 57.32 -13.60
N PHE A 3 -49.67 57.19 -12.40
CA PHE A 3 -48.32 56.67 -12.19
C PHE A 3 -48.38 55.15 -12.11
N ALA A 4 -47.70 54.46 -13.03
CA ALA A 4 -47.48 53.02 -12.98
C ALA A 4 -46.19 52.76 -12.19
N ILE A 5 -46.29 52.02 -11.08
CA ILE A 5 -45.14 51.57 -10.30
C ILE A 5 -44.74 50.20 -10.85
N ALA A 6 -43.61 50.13 -11.56
CA ALA A 6 -43.00 48.89 -11.99
C ALA A 6 -42.27 48.25 -10.80
N GLY A 7 -42.74 47.09 -10.35
CA GLY A 7 -42.09 46.29 -9.32
C GLY A 7 -40.90 45.52 -9.89
N ILE A 8 -39.71 45.76 -9.33
CA ILE A 8 -38.51 44.99 -9.63
C ILE A 8 -38.56 43.70 -8.81
N VAL A 9 -38.71 42.56 -9.49
CA VAL A 9 -38.55 41.24 -8.88
C VAL A 9 -37.05 40.90 -8.86
N LEU A 10 -36.44 40.95 -7.68
CA LEU A 10 -35.09 40.45 -7.47
C LEU A 10 -35.13 38.92 -7.44
N LEU A 11 -34.71 38.27 -8.54
CA LEU A 11 -34.37 36.85 -8.54
C LEU A 11 -32.99 36.68 -7.87
N VAL A 12 -32.97 36.17 -6.65
CA VAL A 12 -31.73 35.71 -6.00
C VAL A 12 -31.46 34.29 -6.51
N THR A 13 -30.58 34.16 -7.50
CA THR A 13 -30.03 32.85 -7.87
C THR A 13 -29.08 32.42 -6.77
N ALA A 14 -29.56 31.59 -5.85
CA ALA A 14 -28.72 30.85 -4.92
C ALA A 14 -27.84 29.89 -5.74
N ALA A 15 -26.62 30.32 -6.06
CA ALA A 15 -25.60 29.44 -6.58
C ALA A 15 -25.24 28.46 -5.46
N CYS A 16 -25.66 27.20 -5.60
CA CYS A 16 -25.13 26.10 -4.82
C CYS A 16 -23.63 26.02 -5.12
N ALA A 17 -22.80 26.62 -4.26
CA ALA A 17 -21.38 26.36 -4.30
C ALA A 17 -21.18 24.89 -3.92
N ASP A 18 -20.58 24.10 -4.81
CA ASP A 18 -20.14 22.76 -4.47
C ASP A 18 -19.25 22.84 -3.22
N PRO A 19 -19.49 21.99 -2.20
CA PRO A 19 -18.59 21.94 -1.06
C PRO A 19 -17.17 21.68 -1.58
N PRO A 20 -16.16 22.40 -1.06
CA PRO A 20 -14.80 22.21 -1.52
C PRO A 20 -14.43 20.74 -1.38
N ALA A 21 -13.90 20.15 -2.47
CA ALA A 21 -13.42 18.78 -2.46
C ALA A 21 -12.49 18.60 -1.26
N ALA A 22 -12.89 17.77 -0.30
CA ALA A 22 -12.06 17.49 0.87
C ALA A 22 -10.72 16.96 0.37
N THR A 23 -9.65 17.73 0.57
CA THR A 23 -8.30 17.27 0.30
C THR A 23 -8.03 16.10 1.24
N ARG A 24 -8.07 14.87 0.71
CA ARG A 24 -7.67 13.68 1.48
C ARG A 24 -6.21 13.83 1.84
N ALA A 25 -5.93 14.15 3.10
CA ALA A 25 -4.59 14.10 3.65
C ALA A 25 -4.10 12.64 3.70
N CYS A 26 -2.82 12.44 3.43
CA CYS A 26 -2.19 11.12 3.53
C CYS A 26 -2.13 10.66 5.00
N PRO A 27 -2.18 9.33 5.25
CA PRO A 27 -2.03 8.81 6.59
C PRO A 27 -0.66 9.17 7.19
N PRO A 28 -0.56 9.30 8.52
CA PRO A 28 0.73 9.56 9.16
C PRO A 28 1.69 8.39 8.94
N ARG A 29 3.00 8.70 8.96
CA ARG A 29 4.05 7.69 8.93
C ARG A 29 3.92 6.75 10.13
N PHE A 30 4.04 5.45 9.88
CA PHE A 30 4.15 4.45 10.94
C PHE A 30 5.45 4.58 11.72
N VAL A 31 5.36 4.51 13.04
CA VAL A 31 6.51 4.51 13.94
C VAL A 31 6.48 3.21 14.74
N GLY A 32 7.45 2.33 14.46
CA GLY A 32 7.63 1.07 15.15
C GLY A 32 9.11 0.75 15.32
N GLN A 33 9.44 -0.10 16.29
CA GLN A 33 10.81 -0.57 16.51
C GLN A 33 11.12 -1.66 15.49
N ALA A 34 11.80 -1.29 14.41
CA ALA A 34 12.29 -2.27 13.44
C ALA A 34 13.53 -2.98 13.98
N GLN A 35 13.56 -4.30 13.82
CA GLN A 35 14.70 -5.15 14.13
C GLN A 35 15.20 -5.87 12.86
N ASP A 36 16.43 -6.37 12.90
CA ASP A 36 16.96 -7.19 11.81
C ASP A 36 16.16 -8.49 11.70
N VAL A 37 15.82 -8.87 10.48
CA VAL A 37 15.07 -10.08 10.17
C VAL A 37 16.01 -11.07 9.49
N PRO A 38 16.13 -12.32 9.98
CA PRO A 38 17.00 -13.31 9.36
C PRO A 38 16.48 -13.69 7.97
N GLY A 39 17.39 -14.17 7.11
CA GLY A 39 16.99 -14.76 5.84
C GLY A 39 16.29 -16.09 6.04
N VAL A 40 15.34 -16.41 5.17
CA VAL A 40 14.49 -17.59 5.30
C VAL A 40 14.08 -18.14 3.93
N ALA A 41 13.94 -19.46 3.85
CA ALA A 41 13.33 -20.12 2.71
C ALA A 41 11.83 -19.85 2.72
N MET A 42 11.26 -19.49 1.57
CA MET A 42 9.85 -19.20 1.46
C MET A 42 9.22 -20.17 0.46
N ASP A 43 8.04 -20.68 0.82
CA ASP A 43 7.25 -21.48 -0.10
C ASP A 43 6.73 -20.59 -1.22
N ARG A 44 7.13 -20.89 -2.45
CA ARG A 44 6.59 -20.23 -3.63
C ARG A 44 5.31 -20.93 -4.08
N PRO A 45 4.33 -20.20 -4.61
CA PRO A 45 3.22 -20.84 -5.31
C PRO A 45 3.78 -21.68 -6.48
N PRO A 46 3.15 -22.84 -6.78
CA PRO A 46 3.64 -23.74 -7.83
C PRO A 46 3.64 -23.09 -9.21
N GLU A 47 2.76 -22.11 -9.43
CA GLU A 47 2.71 -21.27 -10.62
C GLU A 47 2.59 -19.79 -10.21
N PRO A 48 3.19 -18.85 -10.96
CA PRO A 48 3.00 -17.43 -10.70
C PRO A 48 1.53 -17.04 -10.78
N ARG A 49 1.04 -16.30 -9.78
CA ARG A 49 -0.32 -15.79 -9.77
C ARG A 49 -0.42 -14.57 -10.69
N PRO A 50 -1.62 -14.18 -11.15
CA PRO A 50 -1.77 -13.06 -12.06
C PRO A 50 -1.13 -11.76 -11.56
N TRP A 51 -1.25 -11.47 -10.25
CA TRP A 51 -0.64 -10.29 -9.65
C TRP A 51 0.86 -10.44 -9.35
N ASP A 52 1.46 -11.62 -9.51
CA ASP A 52 2.91 -11.80 -9.35
C ASP A 52 3.67 -11.29 -10.59
N THR A 53 3.02 -11.08 -11.73
CA THR A 53 3.67 -10.62 -12.98
C THR A 53 2.99 -9.41 -13.65
N SER A 54 1.78 -9.05 -13.25
CA SER A 54 1.03 -7.93 -13.85
C SER A 54 0.64 -6.89 -12.81
N THR A 55 1.08 -5.66 -13.03
CA THR A 55 0.69 -4.50 -12.22
C THR A 55 -0.81 -4.23 -12.27
N THR A 56 -1.43 -4.36 -13.44
CA THR A 56 -2.89 -4.22 -13.58
C THR A 56 -3.64 -5.27 -12.79
N ALA A 57 -3.17 -6.52 -12.79
CA ALA A 57 -3.77 -7.58 -11.99
C ALA A 57 -3.56 -7.35 -10.49
N LEU A 58 -2.41 -6.80 -10.08
CA LEU A 58 -2.13 -6.43 -8.70
C LEU A 58 -3.07 -5.33 -8.19
N GLU A 59 -3.24 -4.24 -8.95
CA GLU A 59 -4.18 -3.17 -8.63
C GLU A 59 -5.61 -3.71 -8.50
N ALA A 60 -6.05 -4.54 -9.45
CA ALA A 60 -7.38 -5.14 -9.41
C ALA A 60 -7.57 -6.07 -8.20
N ALA A 61 -6.57 -6.88 -7.85
CA ALA A 61 -6.62 -7.77 -6.72
C ALA A 61 -6.67 -7.00 -5.39
N ILE A 62 -5.89 -5.93 -5.24
CA ILE A 62 -5.91 -5.09 -4.03
C ILE A 62 -7.22 -4.32 -3.92
N ALA A 63 -7.78 -3.84 -5.04
CA ALA A 63 -9.08 -3.19 -5.04
C ALA A 63 -10.22 -4.13 -4.60
N GLN A 64 -10.14 -5.43 -4.93
CA GLN A 64 -11.09 -6.45 -4.44
C GLN A 64 -11.01 -6.70 -2.93
N GLU A 65 -9.89 -6.36 -2.31
CA GLU A 65 -9.65 -6.50 -0.87
C GLU A 65 -9.77 -5.14 -0.15
N ASP A 66 -10.56 -4.21 -0.70
CA ASP A 66 -10.79 -2.86 -0.13
C ASP A 66 -9.51 -2.03 0.08
N GLY A 67 -8.47 -2.32 -0.70
CA GLY A 67 -7.15 -1.70 -0.60
C GLY A 67 -6.20 -2.41 0.38
N HIS A 68 -6.63 -3.50 1.02
CA HIS A 68 -5.78 -4.24 1.95
C HIS A 68 -4.74 -5.09 1.22
N ALA A 69 -3.53 -5.13 1.78
CA ALA A 69 -2.44 -5.99 1.32
C ALA A 69 -1.42 -6.21 2.42
N THR A 70 -0.54 -7.19 2.25
CA THR A 70 0.72 -7.31 2.98
C THR A 70 1.88 -6.95 2.06
N ILE A 71 2.78 -6.08 2.52
CA ILE A 71 4.01 -5.72 1.81
C ILE A 71 5.19 -6.29 2.59
N ALA A 72 5.93 -7.20 1.99
CA ALA A 72 7.18 -7.68 2.56
C ALA A 72 8.35 -6.79 2.10
N PHE A 73 9.20 -6.38 3.05
CA PHE A 73 10.40 -5.61 2.73
C PHE A 73 11.58 -6.52 2.38
N LYS A 74 12.54 -6.02 1.60
CA LYS A 74 13.83 -6.68 1.36
C LYS A 74 15.00 -5.71 1.52
N ALA A 75 16.21 -6.25 1.60
CA ALA A 75 17.42 -5.43 1.46
C ALA A 75 17.49 -4.86 0.02
N PRO A 76 17.95 -3.61 -0.19
CA PRO A 76 17.96 -2.96 -1.50
C PRO A 76 18.59 -3.81 -2.62
N ASP A 77 19.73 -4.45 -2.31
CA ASP A 77 20.55 -5.18 -3.29
C ASP A 77 20.25 -6.69 -3.34
N SER A 78 19.29 -7.19 -2.56
CA SER A 78 18.94 -8.61 -2.59
C SER A 78 18.01 -8.95 -3.77
N ALA A 79 18.06 -10.18 -4.26
CA ALA A 79 17.04 -10.67 -5.19
C ALA A 79 15.65 -10.72 -4.51
N ARG A 80 14.59 -10.74 -5.33
CA ARG A 80 13.22 -10.97 -4.85
C ARG A 80 13.00 -12.43 -4.54
N VAL A 81 12.21 -12.71 -3.52
CA VAL A 81 11.89 -14.09 -3.13
C VAL A 81 11.13 -14.85 -4.20
N MET A 82 10.32 -14.17 -5.02
CA MET A 82 9.60 -14.82 -6.12
C MET A 82 10.55 -15.38 -7.17
N ASP A 83 11.73 -14.76 -7.35
CA ASP A 83 12.73 -15.21 -8.32
C ASP A 83 13.54 -16.39 -7.78
N THR A 84 13.89 -16.37 -6.50
CA THR A 84 14.87 -17.30 -5.91
C THR A 84 14.28 -18.38 -5.01
N GLY A 85 13.08 -18.17 -4.46
CA GLY A 85 12.52 -18.97 -3.34
C GLY A 85 13.20 -18.69 -1.99
N TRP A 86 14.14 -17.75 -1.95
CA TRP A 86 14.87 -17.38 -0.75
C TRP A 86 14.74 -15.89 -0.48
N ARG A 87 14.29 -15.56 0.73
CA ARG A 87 14.28 -14.19 1.20
C ARG A 87 15.56 -13.91 1.97
N ALA A 88 16.34 -12.95 1.49
CA ALA A 88 17.56 -12.52 2.17
C ALA A 88 17.24 -11.89 3.53
N ALA A 89 18.25 -11.83 4.40
CA ALA A 89 18.14 -11.09 5.65
C ALA A 89 17.80 -9.62 5.37
N VAL A 90 16.89 -9.04 6.17
CA VAL A 90 16.41 -7.68 6.00
C VAL A 90 16.91 -6.85 7.18
N PRO A 91 17.81 -5.87 6.96
CA PRO A 91 18.28 -5.02 8.04
C PRO A 91 17.16 -4.08 8.50
N ALA A 92 17.14 -3.76 9.79
CA ALA A 92 16.19 -2.84 10.41
C ALA A 92 16.14 -1.47 9.70
N SER A 93 17.28 -1.03 9.15
CA SER A 93 17.38 0.21 8.37
C SER A 93 16.55 0.16 7.09
N ALA A 94 16.54 -0.95 6.35
CA ALA A 94 15.73 -1.12 5.15
C ALA A 94 14.23 -1.13 5.48
N ILE A 95 13.83 -1.74 6.61
CA ILE A 95 12.45 -1.70 7.08
C ILE A 95 12.01 -0.27 7.42
N ARG A 96 12.84 0.50 8.14
CA ARG A 96 12.54 1.91 8.43
C ARG A 96 12.38 2.75 7.17
N GLN A 97 13.26 2.55 6.18
CA GLN A 97 13.15 3.19 4.86
C GLN A 97 11.89 2.72 4.12
N GLY A 98 11.51 1.46 4.27
CA GLY A 98 10.24 0.93 3.77
C GLY A 98 9.04 1.69 4.32
N PHE A 99 9.00 1.95 5.63
CA PHE A 99 7.93 2.77 6.23
C PHE A 99 7.92 4.21 5.71
N ASP A 100 9.09 4.80 5.45
CA ASP A 100 9.19 6.12 4.81
C ASP A 100 8.63 6.09 3.38
N LEU A 101 8.97 5.06 2.61
CA LEU A 101 8.46 4.83 1.27
C LEU A 101 6.93 4.69 1.26
N LEU A 102 6.36 3.94 2.20
CA LEU A 102 4.91 3.77 2.32
C LEU A 102 4.21 5.09 2.63
N ALA A 103 4.75 5.88 3.56
CA ALA A 103 4.22 7.20 3.89
C ALA A 103 4.27 8.15 2.68
N ALA A 104 5.36 8.14 1.92
CA ALA A 104 5.51 8.95 0.70
C ALA A 104 4.50 8.60 -0.40
N ASN A 105 3.95 7.38 -0.38
CA ASN A 105 2.92 6.90 -1.30
C ASN A 105 1.52 6.87 -0.67
N CYS A 106 1.33 7.55 0.47
CA CYS A 106 0.05 7.66 1.17
C CYS A 106 -0.58 6.31 1.55
N VAL A 107 0.27 5.30 1.75
CA VAL A 107 -0.13 3.97 2.21
C VAL A 107 -0.24 3.97 3.73
N ALA A 108 -1.39 3.56 4.26
CA ALA A 108 -1.60 3.43 5.69
C ALA A 108 -1.05 2.09 6.17
N VAL A 109 -0.14 2.09 7.14
CA VAL A 109 0.29 0.85 7.82
C VAL A 109 -0.70 0.56 8.95
N LEU A 110 -1.34 -0.60 8.89
CA LEU A 110 -2.33 -1.08 9.86
C LEU A 110 -1.71 -2.02 10.90
N GLY A 111 -0.58 -2.66 10.55
CA GLY A 111 0.15 -3.54 11.44
C GLY A 111 1.53 -3.88 10.89
N TYR A 112 2.44 -4.26 11.78
CA TYR A 112 3.81 -4.66 11.44
C TYR A 112 4.05 -6.09 11.94
N PHE A 113 4.45 -6.97 11.02
CA PHE A 113 4.86 -8.33 11.28
C PHE A 113 6.38 -8.37 11.44
N GLU A 114 6.85 -8.11 12.65
CA GLU A 114 8.28 -7.97 13.00
C GLU A 114 9.13 -9.17 12.56
N PHE A 115 8.65 -10.37 12.83
CA PHE A 115 9.35 -11.64 12.59
C PHE A 115 9.62 -11.94 11.10
N ILE A 116 8.87 -11.30 10.19
CA ILE A 116 9.08 -11.41 8.75
C ILE A 116 9.25 -10.03 8.12
N GLY A 117 9.53 -8.95 8.84
CA GLY A 117 9.77 -7.63 8.24
C GLY A 117 8.74 -7.24 7.18
N ALA A 118 7.45 -7.37 7.49
CA ALA A 118 6.35 -7.10 6.55
C ALA A 118 5.27 -6.24 7.19
N ALA A 119 4.58 -5.43 6.40
CA ALA A 119 3.53 -4.53 6.86
C ALA A 119 2.17 -4.97 6.31
N HIS A 120 1.18 -5.09 7.18
CA HIS A 120 -0.22 -5.07 6.77
C HIS A 120 -0.61 -3.62 6.51
N VAL A 121 -1.14 -3.34 5.32
CA VAL A 121 -1.39 -1.98 4.85
C VAL A 121 -2.77 -1.82 4.26
N ARG A 122 -3.21 -0.57 4.16
CA ARG A 122 -4.26 -0.12 3.25
C ARG A 122 -3.66 0.85 2.23
N MET A 123 -3.77 0.49 0.96
CA MET A 123 -3.17 1.19 -0.17
C MET A 123 -4.23 2.00 -0.91
N PRO A 124 -3.96 3.27 -1.27
CA PRO A 124 -4.79 3.98 -2.25
C PRO A 124 -4.54 3.45 -3.67
N PRO A 125 -5.47 3.68 -4.63
CA PRO A 125 -5.25 3.35 -6.03
C PRO A 125 -3.95 3.95 -6.57
N GLY A 126 -3.19 3.18 -7.35
CA GLY A 126 -1.92 3.62 -7.95
C GLY A 126 -0.69 3.42 -7.05
N ALA A 127 -0.85 3.30 -5.74
CA ALA A 127 0.27 2.95 -4.85
C ALA A 127 0.85 1.56 -5.13
N PRO A 128 0.06 0.50 -5.41
CA PRO A 128 0.62 -0.79 -5.81
C PRO A 128 1.55 -0.68 -7.02
N THR A 129 1.14 0.07 -8.04
CA THR A 129 1.95 0.36 -9.24
C THR A 129 3.26 1.06 -8.89
N ALA A 130 3.21 2.09 -8.04
CA ALA A 130 4.40 2.86 -7.65
C ALA A 130 5.40 2.05 -6.80
N LEU A 131 4.91 1.07 -6.04
CA LEU A 131 5.70 0.35 -5.04
C LEU A 131 6.24 -0.99 -5.52
N ARG A 132 5.54 -1.67 -6.42
CA ARG A 132 5.84 -3.04 -6.84
C ARG A 132 7.31 -3.26 -7.17
N ASP A 133 7.86 -2.38 -8.01
CA ASP A 133 9.22 -2.53 -8.54
C ASP A 133 10.30 -1.84 -7.68
N ASN A 134 9.92 -1.26 -6.55
CA ASN A 134 10.86 -0.58 -5.66
C ASN A 134 11.88 -1.57 -5.05
N ALA A 135 13.13 -1.15 -4.93
CA ALA A 135 14.23 -1.96 -4.39
C ALA A 135 14.04 -2.41 -2.94
N LEU A 136 13.19 -1.73 -2.16
CA LEU A 136 12.86 -2.09 -0.78
C LEU A 136 11.68 -3.07 -0.67
N VAL A 137 10.94 -3.29 -1.75
CA VAL A 137 9.77 -4.17 -1.77
C VAL A 137 10.16 -5.54 -2.31
N ASP A 138 9.86 -6.58 -1.55
CA ASP A 138 10.07 -7.96 -1.98
C ASP A 138 8.88 -8.43 -2.83
N TYR A 139 7.70 -8.43 -2.21
CA TYR A 139 6.43 -8.76 -2.85
C TYR A 139 5.28 -8.03 -2.15
N ILE A 140 4.15 -7.95 -2.87
CA ILE A 140 2.88 -7.40 -2.38
C ILE A 140 1.84 -8.51 -2.48
N GLU A 141 1.22 -8.85 -1.36
CA GLU A 141 0.25 -9.94 -1.23
C GLU A 141 -1.15 -9.36 -0.96
N PRO A 142 -2.07 -9.36 -1.93
CA PRO A 142 -3.44 -8.86 -1.72
C PRO A 142 -4.23 -9.73 -0.74
N ARG A 143 -4.03 -11.07 -0.76
CA ARG A 143 -4.79 -12.02 0.07
C ARG A 143 -3.87 -12.85 0.96
N GLN A 144 -3.73 -12.48 2.23
CA GLN A 144 -3.11 -13.37 3.21
C GLN A 144 -4.17 -14.29 3.86
N ARG A 145 -4.66 -15.30 3.12
CA ARG A 145 -5.49 -16.36 3.73
C ARG A 145 -4.58 -17.41 4.39
N GLN A 146 -4.29 -17.19 5.67
CA GLN A 146 -4.02 -18.23 6.68
C GLN A 146 -2.70 -19.03 6.68
N SER A 147 -1.69 -18.76 5.85
CA SER A 147 -0.33 -19.22 6.18
C SER A 147 0.74 -18.19 5.86
N LEU A 148 1.51 -17.84 6.88
CA LEU A 148 2.83 -17.25 6.68
C LEU A 148 3.66 -18.33 5.99
N GLN A 149 4.04 -18.10 4.72
CA GLN A 149 4.84 -19.03 3.89
C GLN A 149 6.32 -19.11 4.34
N ALA A 150 6.59 -18.90 5.63
CA ALA A 150 7.92 -18.94 6.20
C ALA A 150 8.08 -20.26 6.96
N ILE A 151 8.80 -21.21 6.37
CA ILE A 151 9.32 -22.36 7.11
C ILE A 151 10.65 -21.90 7.70
N VAL A 152 10.72 -21.78 9.03
CA VAL A 152 12.00 -21.60 9.72
C VAL A 152 12.80 -22.87 9.45
N ALA A 153 13.88 -22.76 8.69
CA ALA A 153 14.82 -23.86 8.54
C ALA A 153 15.43 -24.14 9.92
N GLU A 154 15.03 -25.23 10.57
CA GLU A 154 15.77 -25.79 11.70
C GLU A 154 17.19 -26.10 11.21
N ARG A 155 18.18 -25.52 11.87
CA ARG A 155 19.60 -25.85 11.66
C ARG A 155 19.95 -27.14 12.36
#